data_AF-A0A6L5YTI3-F1
#
_entry.id   AF-A0A6L5YTI3-F1
#
_cell.length_a   1.000
_cell.length_b   1.000
_cell.length_c   1.000
_cell.angle_alpha   90.00
_cell.angle_beta   90.00
_cell.angle_gamma   90.00
#
_symmetry.space_group_name_H-M   'P 1'
#
loop_
_entity.id
_entity.type
_entity.pdbx_description
1 polymer ?
#
loop_
_entity_poly.entity_id
_entity_poly.type
_entity_poly.pdbx_seq_one_letter_code
_entity_poly.pdbx_strand_id
1 'polypeptide(L)'
;MKEKIRKAIRESASYVEMLISAILCVVITLLVIKMVILGAPDLFTRTGDLDYFLTQAMTLAIGIEFVKMLCLHTPETIIEVLLFAIARQMVVEHSSMFETAVGVVAIAGLFAIRKFLFCGNDDTKSL
;
A
#
# COMPACT_ATOMS: atom_id res chain seq x y z
N MET A 1 15.10 -31.48 20.77
CA MET A 1 14.00 -31.62 19.78
C MET A 1 13.44 -30.26 19.33
N LYS A 2 13.17 -29.31 20.23
CA LYS A 2 12.67 -27.95 19.92
C LYS A 2 13.56 -27.13 18.97
N GLU A 3 14.88 -27.31 19.06
CA GLU A 3 15.87 -26.62 18.20
C GLU A 3 15.80 -27.02 16.71
N LYS A 4 15.44 -28.28 16.41
CA LYS A 4 15.29 -28.75 15.03
C LYS A 4 14.01 -28.21 14.37
N ILE A 5 12.94 -28.08 15.15
CA ILE A 5 11.66 -27.50 14.69
C ILE A 5 11.81 -26.00 14.42
N ARG A 6 12.53 -25.27 15.28
CA ARG A 6 12.85 -23.85 15.06
C ARG A 6 13.70 -23.62 13.81
N LYS A 7 14.71 -24.47 13.57
CA LYS A 7 15.48 -24.42 12.32
C LYS A 7 14.61 -24.72 11.09
N ALA A 8 13.78 -25.77 11.13
CA ALA A 8 12.91 -26.12 10.02
C ALA A 8 11.89 -25.01 9.69
N ILE A 9 11.31 -24.35 10.70
CA ILE A 9 10.40 -23.22 10.52
C ILE A 9 11.12 -22.00 9.96
N ARG A 10 12.37 -21.73 10.38
CA ARG A 10 13.14 -20.58 9.89
C ARG A 10 13.61 -20.76 8.45
N GLU A 11 13.97 -21.99 8.09
CA GLU A 11 14.40 -22.34 6.74
C GLU A 11 13.24 -22.33 5.74
N SER A 12 12.05 -22.82 6.16
CA SER A 12 10.84 -22.71 5.34
C SER A 12 10.32 -21.27 5.23
N ALA A 13 10.39 -20.47 6.30
CA ALA A 13 10.05 -19.05 6.27
C ALA A 13 10.95 -18.30 5.28
N SER A 14 12.26 -18.56 5.29
CA SER A 14 13.21 -17.92 4.37
C SER A 14 12.95 -18.29 2.91
N TYR A 15 12.50 -19.51 2.63
CA TYR A 15 12.10 -19.92 1.27
C TYR A 15 10.87 -19.17 0.78
N VAL A 16 9.86 -19.01 1.65
CA VAL A 16 8.65 -18.25 1.36
C VAL A 16 8.99 -16.76 1.17
N GLU A 17 9.89 -16.20 1.97
CA GLU A 17 10.35 -14.80 1.86
C GLU A 17 11.03 -14.53 0.51
N MET A 18 11.88 -15.46 0.04
CA MET A 18 12.52 -15.37 -1.27
C MET A 18 11.50 -15.48 -2.42
N LEU A 19 10.52 -16.38 -2.30
CA LEU A 19 9.46 -16.56 -3.30
C LEU A 19 8.57 -15.32 -3.38
N ILE A 20 8.17 -14.76 -2.23
CA ILE A 20 7.39 -13.54 -2.14
C ILE A 20 8.15 -12.39 -2.79
N SER A 21 9.41 -12.16 -2.41
CA SER A 21 10.27 -11.12 -2.99
C SER A 21 10.37 -11.23 -4.52
N ALA A 22 10.57 -12.44 -5.05
CA ALA A 22 10.66 -12.66 -6.49
C ALA A 22 9.35 -12.32 -7.23
N ILE A 23 8.20 -12.80 -6.72
CA ILE A 23 6.88 -12.52 -7.31
C ILE A 23 6.60 -11.01 -7.31
N LEU A 24 6.90 -10.33 -6.21
CA LEU A 24 6.69 -8.89 -6.08
C LEU A 24 7.56 -8.09 -7.05
N CYS A 25 8.83 -8.48 -7.20
CA CYS A 25 9.75 -7.84 -8.14
C CYS A 25 9.22 -7.93 -9.59
N VAL A 26 8.69 -9.10 -9.97
CA VAL A 26 8.03 -9.29 -11.27
C VAL A 26 6.78 -8.43 -11.41
N VAL A 27 5.90 -8.41 -10.40
CA VAL A 27 4.67 -7.62 -10.42
C VAL A 27 4.96 -6.12 -10.56
N ILE A 28 5.91 -5.58 -9.79
CA ILE A 28 6.33 -4.17 -9.85
C ILE A 28 6.87 -3.85 -11.25
N THR A 29 7.73 -4.70 -11.79
CA THR A 29 8.32 -4.51 -13.12
C THR A 29 7.25 -4.50 -14.21
N LEU A 30 6.30 -5.44 -14.17
CA LEU A 30 5.19 -5.49 -15.13
C LEU A 30 4.27 -4.26 -15.03
N LEU A 31 3.98 -3.78 -13.82
CA LEU A 31 3.18 -2.58 -13.58
C LEU A 31 3.85 -1.34 -14.20
N VAL A 32 5.14 -1.12 -13.93
CA VAL A 32 5.89 0.02 -14.48
C VAL A 32 5.93 -0.01 -16.01
N ILE A 33 6.20 -1.19 -16.60
CA ILE A 33 6.22 -1.35 -18.07
C ILE A 33 4.85 -1.03 -18.67
N LYS A 34 3.76 -1.54 -18.07
CA LYS A 34 2.39 -1.29 -18.52
C LYS A 34 2.08 0.21 -18.54
N MET A 35 2.48 0.95 -17.50
CA MET A 35 2.26 2.39 -17.40
C MET A 35 2.99 3.16 -18.50
N VAL A 36 4.27 2.82 -18.76
CA VAL A 36 5.08 3.53 -19.75
C VAL A 36 4.60 3.26 -21.18
N ILE A 37 4.31 2.00 -21.52
CA ILE A 37 3.93 1.63 -22.89
C ILE A 37 2.52 2.09 -23.24
N LEU A 38 1.55 1.95 -22.34
CA LEU A 38 0.16 2.32 -22.60
C LEU A 38 -0.14 3.79 -22.29
N GLY A 39 0.51 4.38 -21.27
CA GLY A 39 0.21 5.73 -20.82
C GLY A 39 0.99 6.83 -21.53
N ALA A 40 2.23 6.58 -21.98
CA ALA A 40 3.02 7.60 -22.67
C ALA A 40 2.44 8.03 -24.03
N PRO A 41 2.10 7.12 -24.97
CA PRO A 41 1.61 7.52 -26.29
C PRO A 41 0.27 8.27 -26.23
N ASP A 42 -0.58 7.95 -25.26
CA ASP A 42 -1.91 8.55 -25.04
C ASP A 42 -1.82 10.06 -24.67
N LEU A 43 -0.82 10.42 -23.85
CA LEU A 43 -0.53 11.82 -23.49
C LEU A 43 0.04 12.65 -24.64
N PHE A 44 0.80 12.02 -25.55
CA PHE A 44 1.43 12.72 -26.68
C PHE A 44 0.45 13.05 -27.80
N THR A 45 -0.69 12.35 -27.90
CA THR A 45 -1.73 12.56 -28.91
C THR A 45 -2.75 13.64 -28.54
N ARG A 46 -2.30 14.82 -28.07
CA ARG A 46 -2.93 16.18 -28.16
C ARG A 46 -4.43 16.40 -27.83
N THR A 47 -5.18 15.39 -27.39
CA THR A 47 -6.54 15.47 -26.82
C THR A 47 -6.50 14.87 -25.40
N GLY A 48 -5.61 15.43 -24.59
CA GLY A 48 -5.14 14.79 -23.37
C GLY A 48 -6.19 14.66 -22.28
N ASP A 49 -6.64 13.42 -22.06
CA ASP A 49 -7.27 13.01 -20.81
C ASP A 49 -6.17 12.83 -19.75
N LEU A 50 -5.53 13.94 -19.37
CA LEU A 50 -4.63 13.98 -18.22
C LEU A 50 -5.28 13.36 -16.98
N ASP A 51 -6.59 13.53 -16.85
CA ASP A 51 -7.41 12.91 -15.83
C ASP A 51 -7.41 11.37 -15.90
N TYR A 52 -7.52 10.78 -17.11
CA TYR A 52 -7.42 9.34 -17.32
C TYR A 52 -6.01 8.83 -17.01
N PHE A 53 -4.97 9.54 -17.47
CA PHE A 53 -3.59 9.17 -17.17
C PHE A 53 -3.30 9.25 -15.66
N LEU A 54 -3.71 10.33 -15.00
CA LEU A 54 -3.60 10.49 -13.56
C LEU A 54 -4.38 9.38 -12.85
N THR A 55 -5.59 9.07 -13.28
CA THR A 55 -6.38 7.97 -12.72
C THR A 55 -5.64 6.64 -12.80
N GLN A 56 -5.04 6.30 -13.95
CA GLN A 56 -4.28 5.06 -14.14
C GLN A 56 -2.97 5.04 -13.37
N ALA A 57 -2.13 6.07 -13.49
CA ALA A 57 -0.81 6.15 -12.85
C ALA A 57 -0.90 6.04 -11.33
N MET A 58 -1.94 6.62 -10.80
CA MET A 58 -2.03 6.90 -9.37
C MET A 58 -2.80 5.68 -8.76
N THR A 59 -3.61 4.94 -9.55
CA THR A 59 -4.14 3.59 -9.20
C THR A 59 -3.04 2.55 -9.19
N LEU A 60 -2.10 2.67 -10.12
CA LEU A 60 -0.88 1.89 -10.16
C LEU A 60 0.00 2.16 -8.93
N ALA A 61 0.11 3.42 -8.49
CA ALA A 61 0.80 3.78 -7.26
C ALA A 61 0.21 3.06 -6.03
N ILE A 62 -1.13 3.04 -5.88
CA ILE A 62 -1.81 2.28 -4.82
C ILE A 62 -1.46 0.78 -4.90
N GLY A 63 -1.47 0.21 -6.10
CA GLY A 63 -1.12 -1.20 -6.31
C GLY A 63 0.31 -1.53 -5.89
N ILE A 64 1.29 -0.69 -6.24
CA ILE A 64 2.69 -0.84 -5.83
C ILE A 64 2.83 -0.73 -4.31
N GLU A 65 2.16 0.24 -3.71
CA GLU A 65 2.23 0.48 -2.27
C GLU A 65 1.61 -0.69 -1.49
N PHE A 66 0.47 -1.22 -1.96
CA PHE A 66 -0.17 -2.43 -1.42
C PHE A 66 0.74 -3.66 -1.49
N VAL A 67 1.39 -3.86 -2.64
CA VAL A 67 2.41 -4.90 -2.88
C VAL A 67 3.57 -4.76 -1.88
N LYS A 68 4.06 -3.54 -1.63
CA LYS A 68 5.10 -3.27 -0.61
C LYS A 68 4.64 -3.64 0.79
N MET A 69 3.37 -3.42 1.15
CA MET A 69 2.85 -3.81 2.47
C MET A 69 2.82 -5.32 2.68
N LEU A 70 2.46 -6.06 1.63
CA LEU A 70 2.39 -7.52 1.69
C LEU A 70 3.75 -8.15 1.95
N CYS A 71 4.86 -7.51 1.52
CA CYS A 71 6.20 -7.99 1.84
C CYS A 71 6.75 -7.47 3.17
N LEU A 72 6.46 -6.23 3.57
CA LEU A 72 7.06 -5.69 4.79
C LEU A 72 6.40 -6.18 6.09
N HIS A 73 5.23 -6.82 6.03
CA HIS A 73 4.49 -7.47 7.12
C HIS A 73 4.64 -6.84 8.53
N THR A 74 4.63 -5.51 8.58
CA THR A 74 4.55 -4.73 9.81
C THR A 74 3.24 -3.96 9.81
N PRO A 75 2.40 -4.11 10.86
CA PRO A 75 1.10 -3.46 10.92
C PRO A 75 1.18 -1.93 10.96
N GLU A 76 2.34 -1.36 11.29
CA GLU A 76 2.60 0.08 11.14
C GLU A 76 2.59 0.53 9.67
N THR A 77 3.11 -0.29 8.76
CA THR A 77 3.14 0.02 7.33
C THR A 77 1.71 0.17 6.80
N ILE A 78 0.76 -0.67 7.29
CA ILE A 78 -0.66 -0.75 6.86
C ILE A 78 -1.36 0.60 6.90
N ILE A 79 -1.17 1.36 7.97
CA ILE A 79 -1.88 2.63 8.17
C ILE A 79 -1.33 3.71 7.22
N GLU A 80 -0.02 3.75 6.98
CA GLU A 80 0.60 4.77 6.11
C GLU A 80 0.14 4.68 4.66
N VAL A 81 -0.01 3.48 4.13
CA VAL A 81 -0.46 3.29 2.74
C VAL A 81 -1.96 3.43 2.60
N LEU A 82 -2.74 3.05 3.61
CA LEU A 82 -4.17 3.35 3.62
C LEU A 82 -4.39 4.88 3.62
N LEU A 83 -3.61 5.63 4.40
CA LEU A 83 -3.61 7.10 4.39
C LEU A 83 -3.25 7.66 3.01
N PHE A 84 -2.19 7.15 2.38
CA PHE A 84 -1.78 7.57 1.03
C PHE A 84 -2.83 7.25 -0.03
N ALA A 85 -3.45 6.06 0.02
CA ALA A 85 -4.49 5.64 -0.91
C ALA A 85 -5.74 6.54 -0.83
N ILE A 86 -6.20 6.85 0.39
CA ILE A 86 -7.34 7.75 0.62
C ILE A 86 -7.02 9.16 0.14
N ALA A 87 -5.85 9.71 0.52
CA ALA A 87 -5.44 11.07 0.16
C ALA A 87 -5.37 11.27 -1.36
N ARG A 88 -4.90 10.26 -2.09
CA ARG A 88 -4.76 10.32 -3.55
C ARG A 88 -6.07 10.03 -4.29
N GLN A 89 -6.95 9.19 -3.77
CA GLN A 89 -8.31 9.02 -4.31
C GLN A 89 -9.09 10.35 -4.25
N MET A 90 -8.98 11.09 -3.14
CA MET A 90 -9.62 12.40 -2.98
C MET A 90 -9.15 13.48 -3.98
N VAL A 91 -7.97 13.32 -4.60
CA VAL A 91 -7.43 14.26 -5.59
C VAL A 91 -7.90 13.93 -7.00
N VAL A 92 -8.17 12.65 -7.29
CA VAL A 92 -8.53 12.16 -8.63
C VAL A 92 -10.05 12.18 -8.84
N GLU A 93 -10.83 11.84 -7.82
CA GLU A 93 -12.28 12.07 -7.87
C GLU A 93 -12.54 13.53 -7.52
N HIS A 94 -12.86 14.34 -8.53
CA HIS A 94 -13.49 15.66 -8.38
C HIS A 94 -14.93 15.51 -7.84
N SER A 95 -15.11 14.84 -6.70
CA SER A 95 -16.40 14.57 -6.10
C SER A 95 -16.66 15.52 -4.92
N SER A 96 -17.94 15.73 -4.64
CA SER A 96 -18.47 16.82 -3.81
C SER A 96 -17.76 16.99 -2.46
N MET A 97 -17.82 18.20 -1.90
CA MET A 97 -17.28 18.56 -0.57
C MET A 97 -17.61 17.55 0.55
N PHE A 98 -18.70 16.78 0.41
CA PHE A 98 -19.09 15.75 1.36
C PHE A 98 -18.17 14.52 1.35
N GLU A 99 -17.72 14.05 0.18
CA GLU A 99 -16.81 12.91 0.08
C GLU A 99 -15.43 13.25 0.64
N THR A 100 -14.96 14.47 0.38
CA THR A 100 -13.73 14.99 1.00
C THR A 100 -13.85 15.00 2.52
N ALA A 101 -14.98 15.44 3.08
CA ALA A 101 -15.21 15.48 4.52
C ALA A 101 -15.22 14.07 5.15
N VAL A 102 -15.87 13.10 4.50
CA VAL A 102 -15.88 11.69 4.95
C VAL A 102 -14.47 11.09 4.89
N GLY A 103 -13.70 11.38 3.85
CA GLY A 103 -12.29 10.96 3.74
C GLY A 103 -11.44 11.50 4.89
N VAL A 104 -11.58 12.78 5.24
CA VAL A 104 -10.88 13.39 6.39
C VAL A 104 -11.29 12.73 7.72
N VAL A 105 -12.57 12.42 7.92
CA VAL A 105 -13.06 11.72 9.12
C VAL A 105 -12.50 10.29 9.19
N ALA A 106 -12.42 9.59 8.05
CA ALA A 106 -11.83 8.26 7.98
C ALA A 106 -10.33 8.28 8.34
N ILE A 107 -9.59 9.26 7.84
CA ILE A 107 -8.18 9.50 8.20
C ILE A 107 -8.04 9.76 9.71
N ALA A 108 -8.89 10.62 10.28
CA ALA A 108 -8.90 10.89 11.72
C ALA A 108 -9.20 9.64 12.56
N GLY A 109 -10.14 8.80 12.10
CA GLY A 109 -10.47 7.50 12.72
C GLY A 109 -9.29 6.53 12.70
N LEU A 110 -8.58 6.41 11.57
CA LEU A 110 -7.37 5.58 11.46
C LEU A 110 -6.28 6.01 12.45
N PHE A 111 -6.06 7.31 12.60
CA PHE A 111 -5.13 7.86 13.60
C PHE A 111 -5.58 7.59 15.03
N ALA A 112 -6.87 7.69 15.32
CA ALA A 112 -7.42 7.37 16.63
C ALA A 112 -7.25 5.88 16.98
N ILE A 113 -7.52 4.98 16.03
CA ILE A 113 -7.30 3.53 16.19
C ILE A 113 -5.82 3.24 16.41
N ARG A 114 -4.91 3.86 15.64
CA ARG A 114 -3.46 3.73 15.87
C ARG A 114 -3.11 4.13 17.30
N LYS A 115 -3.57 5.30 17.74
CA LYS A 115 -3.29 5.83 19.08
C LYS A 115 -3.87 4.95 20.19
N PHE A 116 -5.05 4.35 20.00
CA PHE A 116 -5.73 3.58 21.05
C PHE A 116 -5.29 2.11 21.10
N LEU A 117 -4.99 1.49 19.95
CA LEU A 117 -4.61 0.09 19.85
C LEU A 117 -3.12 -0.16 20.10
N PHE A 118 -2.22 0.75 19.66
CA PHE A 118 -0.78 0.59 19.87
C PHE A 118 -0.30 1.16 21.20
N CYS A 119 -0.93 2.22 21.71
CA CYS A 119 -0.53 2.84 22.97
C CYS A 119 -1.09 2.11 24.21
N GLY A 120 -1.99 1.13 24.03
CA GLY A 120 -2.55 0.31 25.12
C GLY A 120 -1.72 -0.93 25.49
N ASN A 121 -0.68 -1.27 24.72
CA ASN A 121 0.07 -2.51 24.91
C ASN A 121 1.46 -2.32 25.54
N ASP A 122 1.87 -1.07 25.79
CA ASP A 122 3.17 -0.74 26.39
C ASP A 122 3.09 -0.52 27.92
N ASP A 123 1.89 -0.36 28.49
CA ASP A 123 1.71 -0.10 29.93
C ASP A 123 1.54 -1.39 30.79
N THR A 124 1.55 -2.59 30.18
CA THR A 124 1.40 -3.87 30.92
C THR A 124 2.70 -4.70 30.96
N LYS A 125 3.86 -4.05 31.09
CA LYS A 125 5.14 -4.74 31.38
C LYS A 125 5.97 -4.11 32.49
N SER A 126 5.37 -3.26 33.33
CA SER A 126 6.05 -2.75 34.53
C SER A 126 5.11 -2.67 35.73
N LEU A 127 4.55 -3.81 36.13
CA LEU A 127 4.07 -4.06 37.49
C LEU A 127 4.42 -5.51 37.88
#